data_AF-X1BNX9-F1
#
_entry.id   AF-X1BNX9-F1
#
_cell.length_a   1.000
_cell.length_b   1.000
_cell.length_c   1.000
_cell.angle_alpha   90.00
_cell.angle_beta   90.00
_cell.angle_gamma   90.00
#
_symmetry.space_group_name_H-M   'P 1'
#
loop_
_entity.id
_entity.type
_entity.pdbx_description
1 polymer ?
#
loop_
_entity_poly.entity_id
_entity_poly.type
_entity_poly.pdbx_seq_one_letter_code
_entity_poly.pdbx_strand_id
1 'polypeptide(L)'
;MMLTRYKDVDLYEILMNLDDESLLNFCKSAVKQEYEKSLCADETFWKLRMKNYYPSYYHLNNQSWKDFYLKMVYYLSKLEELSGIPYISSEYKLYINSQKSMLNMAMNYASDSGQMDIVELMVKKGADNYNLAIIYAAEAGYMDIINYFIEKGANNWNGAIGGAAKGGHMNIIQFLLTKNPNNLNPGLLGAIKGGHNDILNL
;
A
#
# COMPACT_ATOMS: atom_id res chain seq x y z
N MET A 1 23.72 22.96 21.35
CA MET A 1 22.59 23.73 20.79
C MET A 1 21.77 22.78 19.94
N MET A 2 20.51 22.57 20.31
CA MET A 2 19.59 21.55 19.78
C MET A 2 19.29 21.74 18.29
N LEU A 3 19.77 20.83 17.44
CA LEU A 3 19.21 20.55 16.12
C LEU A 3 19.45 19.04 15.88
N THR A 4 18.37 18.23 15.79
CA THR A 4 18.25 16.84 15.25
C THR A 4 17.38 15.94 16.15
N ARG A 5 16.06 16.12 16.12
CA ARG A 5 15.12 15.04 16.48
C ARG A 5 14.01 14.82 15.45
N TYR A 6 13.84 15.75 14.51
CA TYR A 6 12.78 15.70 13.50
C TYR A 6 13.27 15.25 12.10
N LYS A 7 14.58 15.02 11.88
CA LYS A 7 15.10 14.41 10.63
C LYS A 7 15.50 12.94 10.80
N ASP A 8 15.71 12.50 12.03
CA ASP A 8 16.34 11.21 12.34
C ASP A 8 15.33 10.04 12.30
N VAL A 9 14.07 10.30 12.65
CA VAL A 9 12.96 9.33 12.56
C VAL A 9 12.69 8.99 11.09
N ASP A 10 12.69 10.00 10.21
CA ASP A 10 12.47 9.78 8.77
C ASP A 10 13.56 8.89 8.17
N LEU A 11 14.84 9.17 8.44
CA LEU A 11 15.92 8.42 7.79
C LEU A 11 15.99 6.97 8.30
N TYR A 12 15.80 6.74 9.60
CA TYR A 12 15.77 5.38 10.15
C TYR A 12 14.60 4.57 9.55
N GLU A 13 13.39 5.12 9.56
CA GLU A 13 12.20 4.46 9.01
C GLU A 13 12.31 4.23 7.50
N ILE A 14 12.81 5.21 6.75
CA ILE A 14 13.05 5.08 5.30
C ILE A 14 14.02 3.93 5.07
N LEU A 15 15.18 3.93 5.73
CA LEU A 15 16.20 2.91 5.52
C LEU A 15 15.72 1.52 5.92
N MET A 16 14.94 1.39 6.99
CA MET A 16 14.35 0.11 7.41
C MET A 16 13.40 -0.49 6.37
N ASN A 17 12.84 0.32 5.47
CA ASN A 17 11.88 -0.11 4.45
C ASN A 17 12.45 -0.11 3.02
N LEU A 18 13.70 0.32 2.80
CA LEU A 18 14.36 0.16 1.50
C LEU A 18 14.51 -1.32 1.13
N ASP A 19 14.56 -1.63 -0.16
CA ASP A 19 15.02 -2.93 -0.63
C ASP A 19 16.53 -3.15 -0.32
N ASP A 20 16.98 -4.39 -0.46
CA ASP A 20 18.35 -4.79 -0.13
C ASP A 20 19.39 -4.02 -0.95
N GLU A 21 19.16 -3.84 -2.25
CA GLU A 21 20.10 -3.14 -3.14
C GLU A 21 20.21 -1.66 -2.79
N SER A 22 19.08 -0.98 -2.62
CA SER A 22 18.98 0.43 -2.26
C SER A 22 19.66 0.71 -0.92
N LEU A 23 19.44 -0.14 0.10
CA LEU A 23 20.11 0.01 1.39
C LEU A 23 21.63 -0.17 1.27
N LEU A 24 22.09 -1.20 0.55
CA LEU A 24 23.52 -1.46 0.42
C LEU A 24 24.24 -0.35 -0.36
N ASN A 25 23.61 0.18 -1.41
CA ASN A 25 24.10 1.34 -2.15
C ASN A 25 24.16 2.58 -1.26
N PHE A 26 23.11 2.84 -0.46
CA PHE A 26 23.12 3.91 0.52
C PHE A 26 24.31 3.76 1.49
N CYS A 27 24.45 2.60 2.15
CA CYS A 27 25.51 2.36 3.11
C CYS A 27 26.93 2.40 2.52
N LYS A 28 27.08 2.06 1.23
CA LYS A 28 28.34 2.22 0.49
C LYS A 28 28.66 3.69 0.20
N SER A 29 27.63 4.50 -0.08
CA SER A 29 27.77 5.92 -0.42
C SER A 29 27.85 6.87 0.78
N ALA A 30 27.50 6.39 1.98
CA ALA A 30 27.46 7.11 3.26
C ALA A 30 28.83 7.68 3.73
N VAL A 31 29.83 7.77 2.87
CA VAL A 31 31.22 8.13 3.19
C VAL A 31 31.37 9.58 3.68
N LYS A 32 30.38 10.44 3.42
CA LYS A 32 30.47 11.89 3.65
C LYS A 32 29.77 12.40 4.91
N GLN A 33 28.88 11.61 5.53
CA GLN A 33 28.10 12.05 6.70
C GLN A 33 28.29 11.09 7.87
N GLU A 34 28.72 11.62 9.01
CA GLU A 34 29.06 10.85 10.21
C GLU A 34 27.85 10.07 10.77
N TYR A 35 26.65 10.65 10.67
CA TYR A 35 25.40 10.01 11.06
C TYR A 35 25.05 8.79 10.18
N GLU A 36 25.15 8.92 8.85
CA GLU A 36 24.86 7.82 7.91
C GLU A 36 25.83 6.65 8.11
N LYS A 37 27.12 6.95 8.37
CA LYS A 37 28.12 5.94 8.75
C LYS A 37 27.76 5.24 10.05
N SER A 38 27.38 6.01 11.07
CA SER A 38 26.99 5.48 12.38
C SER A 38 25.82 4.51 12.25
N LEU A 39 24.80 4.87 11.47
CA LEU A 39 23.62 4.03 11.29
C LEU A 39 23.92 2.75 10.50
N CYS A 40 24.71 2.84 9.42
CA CYS A 40 25.15 1.67 8.65
C CYS A 40 26.17 0.78 9.38
N ALA A 41 26.70 1.24 10.51
CA ALA A 41 27.53 0.47 11.43
C ALA A 41 26.76 -0.04 12.67
N ASP A 42 25.50 0.36 12.85
CA ASP A 42 24.70 0.00 14.03
C ASP A 42 24.20 -1.45 13.95
N GLU A 43 24.73 -2.30 14.82
CA GLU A 43 24.31 -3.68 14.96
C GLU A 43 22.83 -3.84 15.30
N THR A 44 22.24 -2.87 16.01
CA THR A 44 20.81 -2.87 16.35
C THR A 44 19.95 -2.67 15.10
N PHE A 45 20.37 -1.78 14.21
CA PHE A 45 19.73 -1.58 12.91
C PHE A 45 19.73 -2.89 12.10
N TRP A 46 20.89 -3.52 11.93
CA TRP A 46 21.01 -4.78 11.18
C TRP A 46 20.26 -5.94 11.84
N LYS A 47 20.25 -6.01 13.18
CA LYS A 47 19.48 -6.98 13.95
C LYS A 47 17.98 -6.85 13.70
N LEU A 48 17.45 -5.63 13.79
CA LEU A 48 16.04 -5.35 13.53
C LEU A 48 15.68 -5.64 12.08
N ARG A 49 16.58 -5.32 11.15
CA ARG A 49 16.38 -5.62 9.74
C ARG A 49 16.36 -7.13 9.45
N MET A 50 17.31 -7.89 10.00
CA MET A 50 17.30 -9.36 9.94
C MET A 50 16.01 -9.93 10.53
N LYS A 51 15.57 -9.43 11.68
CA LYS A 51 14.32 -9.86 12.33
C LYS A 51 13.11 -9.59 11.44
N ASN A 52 13.09 -8.48 10.70
CA ASN A 52 11.95 -8.10 9.86
C ASN A 52 11.93 -8.84 8.53
N TYR A 53 13.08 -9.01 7.86
CA TYR A 53 13.16 -9.56 6.50
C TYR A 53 13.41 -11.07 6.47
N TYR A 54 14.13 -11.59 7.47
CA TYR A 54 14.54 -13.00 7.53
C TYR A 54 14.35 -13.60 8.95
N PRO A 55 13.13 -13.55 9.54
CA PRO A 55 12.90 -13.95 10.93
C PRO A 55 13.28 -15.41 11.20
N SER A 56 12.97 -16.30 10.26
CA SER A 56 13.34 -17.73 10.32
C SER A 56 14.85 -17.99 10.48
N TYR A 57 15.72 -17.07 10.04
CA TYR A 57 17.18 -17.20 10.11
C TYR A 57 17.80 -16.41 11.26
N TYR A 58 17.02 -15.55 11.91
CA TYR A 58 17.47 -14.66 12.97
C TYR A 58 18.16 -15.41 14.13
N HIS A 59 17.69 -16.62 14.47
CA HIS A 59 18.25 -17.43 15.55
C HIS A 59 19.57 -18.12 15.22
N LEU A 60 20.01 -18.09 13.96
CA LEU A 60 21.21 -18.78 13.48
C LEU A 60 22.47 -17.89 13.55
N ASN A 61 22.34 -16.64 13.97
CA ASN A 61 23.46 -15.70 13.98
C ASN A 61 24.48 -16.03 15.08
N ASN A 62 25.74 -16.19 14.70
CA ASN A 62 26.89 -16.35 15.60
C ASN A 62 27.99 -15.30 15.34
N GLN A 63 27.66 -14.22 14.62
CA GLN A 63 28.58 -13.18 14.15
C GLN A 63 27.93 -11.79 14.21
N SER A 64 28.55 -10.76 13.63
CA SER A 64 27.93 -9.44 13.44
C SER A 64 26.62 -9.58 12.65
N TRP A 65 25.58 -8.85 13.08
CA TRP A 65 24.30 -8.77 12.37
C TRP A 65 24.46 -8.19 10.98
N LYS A 66 25.38 -7.24 10.79
CA LYS A 66 25.72 -6.71 9.47
C LYS A 66 26.30 -7.80 8.58
N ASP A 67 27.32 -8.52 9.05
CA ASP A 67 27.95 -9.60 8.28
C ASP A 67 26.98 -10.74 7.99
N PHE A 68 26.09 -11.04 8.93
CA PHE A 68 25.05 -12.05 8.73
C PHE A 68 24.02 -11.63 7.70
N TYR A 69 23.55 -10.39 7.76
CA TYR A 69 22.66 -9.84 6.76
C TYR A 69 23.29 -9.84 5.36
N LEU A 70 24.55 -9.40 5.23
CA LEU A 70 25.26 -9.40 3.95
C LEU A 70 25.40 -10.80 3.35
N LYS A 71 25.71 -11.80 4.18
CA LYS A 71 25.74 -13.20 3.74
C LYS A 71 24.37 -13.67 3.26
N MET A 72 23.30 -13.35 4.00
CA MET A 72 21.94 -13.70 3.60
C MET A 72 21.59 -13.10 2.24
N VAL A 73 21.75 -11.78 2.06
CA VAL A 73 21.48 -11.12 0.78
C VAL A 73 22.28 -11.75 -0.36
N TYR A 74 23.57 -12.04 -0.14
CA TYR A 74 24.42 -12.71 -1.13
C TYR A 74 23.92 -14.11 -1.51
N TYR A 75 23.54 -14.93 -0.53
CA TYR A 75 23.02 -16.28 -0.82
C TYR A 75 21.70 -16.21 -1.58
N LEU A 76 20.82 -15.27 -1.21
CA LEU A 76 19.53 -15.09 -1.86
C LEU A 76 19.68 -14.59 -3.30
N SER A 77 20.60 -13.65 -3.56
CA SER A 77 20.87 -13.18 -4.92
C SER A 77 21.41 -14.31 -5.81
N LYS A 78 22.23 -15.22 -5.25
CA LYS A 78 22.73 -16.40 -5.98
C LYS A 78 21.63 -17.41 -6.26
N LEU A 79 20.70 -17.60 -5.32
CA LEU A 79 19.53 -18.46 -5.54
C LEU A 79 18.61 -17.88 -6.60
N GLU A 80 18.40 -16.57 -6.63
CA GLU A 80 17.61 -15.90 -7.66
C GLU A 80 18.27 -16.01 -9.04
N GLU A 81 19.58 -15.80 -9.15
CA GLU A 81 20.35 -16.01 -10.40
C GLU A 81 20.18 -17.45 -10.94
N LEU A 82 20.16 -18.44 -10.06
CA LEU A 82 20.01 -19.86 -10.43
C LEU A 82 18.56 -20.26 -10.76
N SER A 83 17.58 -19.69 -10.06
CA SER A 83 16.17 -20.11 -10.13
C SER A 83 15.29 -19.21 -11.00
N GLY A 84 15.71 -17.97 -11.26
CA GLY A 84 14.90 -16.94 -11.89
C GLY A 84 13.73 -16.45 -11.03
N ILE A 85 13.69 -16.82 -9.73
CA ILE A 85 12.60 -16.49 -8.82
C ILE A 85 13.17 -15.65 -7.65
N PRO A 86 12.66 -14.43 -7.43
CA PRO A 86 13.06 -13.62 -6.28
C PRO A 86 12.73 -14.32 -4.96
N TYR A 87 13.70 -14.39 -4.04
CA TYR A 87 13.45 -14.91 -2.71
C TYR A 87 12.76 -13.86 -1.84
N ILE A 88 11.55 -14.16 -1.39
CA ILE A 88 10.82 -13.37 -0.39
C ILE A 88 10.46 -14.36 0.73
N SER A 89 10.95 -14.16 1.95
CA SER A 89 10.58 -15.03 3.07
C SER A 89 9.05 -15.01 3.25
N SER A 90 8.45 -16.15 3.59
CA SER A 90 6.99 -16.24 3.76
C SER A 90 6.47 -15.24 4.81
N GLU A 91 7.26 -15.02 5.86
CA GLU A 91 6.99 -14.06 6.93
C GLU A 91 7.07 -12.60 6.43
N TYR A 92 8.08 -12.27 5.61
CA TYR A 92 8.19 -10.95 5.01
C TYR A 92 7.09 -10.70 3.96
N LYS A 93 6.70 -11.73 3.19
CA LYS A 93 5.54 -11.66 2.31
C LYS A 93 4.25 -11.39 3.10
N LEU A 94 4.07 -12.04 4.25
CA LEU A 94 2.94 -11.78 5.15
C LEU A 94 2.97 -10.35 5.70
N TYR A 95 4.14 -9.84 6.07
CA TYR A 95 4.32 -8.46 6.54
C TYR A 95 4.02 -7.42 5.46
N ILE A 96 4.51 -7.59 4.24
CA ILE A 96 4.18 -6.70 3.12
C ILE A 96 2.69 -6.76 2.78
N ASN A 97 2.09 -7.95 2.78
CA ASN A 97 0.65 -8.11 2.56
C ASN A 97 -0.16 -7.45 3.67
N SER A 98 0.28 -7.51 4.94
CA SER A 98 -0.41 -6.85 6.04
C SER A 98 -0.31 -5.33 5.95
N GLN A 99 0.87 -4.79 5.61
CA GLN A 99 1.03 -3.36 5.32
C GLN A 99 0.13 -2.90 4.18
N LYS A 100 0.13 -3.62 3.06
CA LYS A 100 -0.70 -3.32 1.90
C LYS A 100 -2.20 -3.38 2.24
N SER A 101 -2.60 -4.34 3.07
CA SER A 101 -3.97 -4.42 3.60
C SER A 101 -4.35 -3.18 4.41
N MET A 102 -3.46 -2.70 5.30
CA MET A 102 -3.69 -1.47 6.06
C MET A 102 -3.80 -0.23 5.17
N LEU A 103 -2.95 -0.11 4.16
CA LEU A 103 -3.01 0.99 3.19
C LEU A 103 -4.32 0.98 2.39
N ASN A 104 -4.75 -0.20 1.92
CA ASN A 104 -6.03 -0.36 1.24
C ASN A 104 -7.22 -0.03 2.15
N MET A 105 -7.16 -0.39 3.43
CA MET A 105 -8.20 -0.03 4.40
C MET A 105 -8.26 1.49 4.63
N ALA A 106 -7.11 2.14 4.81
CA ALA A 106 -7.04 3.60 4.93
C ALA A 106 -7.58 4.32 3.67
N MET A 107 -7.23 3.82 2.49
CA MET A 107 -7.75 4.33 1.21
C MET A 107 -9.28 4.22 1.14
N ASN A 108 -9.87 3.10 1.56
CA ASN A 108 -11.32 2.92 1.57
C ASN A 108 -12.01 3.92 2.50
N TYR A 109 -11.53 4.10 3.73
CA TYR A 109 -12.10 5.07 4.67
C TYR A 109 -11.97 6.52 4.19
N ALA A 110 -10.82 6.87 3.60
CA ALA A 110 -10.62 8.19 3.00
C ALA A 110 -11.58 8.44 1.83
N SER A 111 -11.84 7.40 1.02
CA SER A 111 -12.80 7.44 -0.09
C SER A 111 -14.24 7.65 0.39
N ASP A 112 -14.62 6.96 1.46
CA ASP A 112 -15.92 7.11 2.13
C ASP A 112 -16.11 8.49 2.79
N SER A 113 -15.01 9.15 3.16
CA SER A 113 -15.01 10.47 3.81
C SER A 113 -14.71 11.64 2.87
N GLY A 114 -14.49 11.40 1.57
CA GLY A 114 -14.21 12.46 0.59
C GLY A 114 -12.82 13.10 0.70
N GLN A 115 -11.86 12.42 1.32
CA GLN A 115 -10.54 12.99 1.61
C GLN A 115 -9.53 12.66 0.49
N MET A 116 -9.63 13.37 -0.63
CA MET A 116 -8.78 13.14 -1.83
C MET A 116 -7.27 13.14 -1.51
N ASP A 117 -6.78 14.08 -0.72
CA ASP A 117 -5.35 14.17 -0.35
C ASP A 117 -4.84 12.88 0.32
N ILE A 118 -5.69 12.24 1.14
CA ILE A 118 -5.34 10.97 1.80
C ILE A 118 -5.44 9.81 0.81
N VAL A 119 -6.43 9.81 -0.08
CA VAL A 119 -6.54 8.81 -1.16
C VAL A 119 -5.26 8.80 -2.00
N GLU A 120 -4.82 9.97 -2.49
CA GLU A 120 -3.59 10.09 -3.27
C GLU A 120 -2.36 9.63 -2.51
N LEU A 121 -2.26 9.99 -1.22
CA LEU A 121 -1.17 9.54 -0.35
C LEU A 121 -1.13 8.02 -0.20
N MET A 122 -2.28 7.36 -0.03
CA MET A 122 -2.34 5.90 0.10
C MET A 122 -1.96 5.20 -1.20
N VAL A 123 -2.43 5.70 -2.35
CA VAL A 123 -2.02 5.19 -3.67
C VAL A 123 -0.51 5.33 -3.86
N LYS A 124 0.05 6.50 -3.51
CA LYS A 124 1.51 6.74 -3.56
C LYS A 124 2.30 5.79 -2.65
N LYS A 125 1.73 5.38 -1.52
CA LYS A 125 2.32 4.41 -0.58
C LYS A 125 2.12 2.94 -1.00
N GLY A 126 1.37 2.67 -2.07
CA GLY A 126 1.22 1.31 -2.64
C GLY A 126 -0.14 0.65 -2.41
N ALA A 127 -1.17 1.40 -1.99
CA ALA A 127 -2.55 0.92 -2.06
C ALA A 127 -2.96 0.73 -3.52
N ASP A 128 -3.66 -0.36 -3.82
CA ASP A 128 -4.03 -0.76 -5.17
C ASP A 128 -5.40 -1.43 -5.31
N ASN A 129 -6.16 -1.58 -4.22
CA ASN A 129 -7.51 -2.14 -4.25
C ASN A 129 -8.56 -1.09 -4.65
N TYR A 130 -8.37 -0.48 -5.83
CA TYR A 130 -9.24 0.60 -6.32
C TYR A 130 -10.68 0.13 -6.58
N ASN A 131 -10.86 -1.15 -6.91
CA ASN A 131 -12.18 -1.74 -7.17
C ASN A 131 -13.06 -1.85 -5.92
N LEU A 132 -12.48 -1.81 -4.73
CA LEU A 132 -13.21 -1.68 -3.48
C LEU A 132 -13.39 -0.21 -3.11
N ALA A 133 -12.35 0.60 -3.22
CA ALA A 133 -12.40 2.02 -2.86
C ALA A 133 -13.42 2.83 -3.68
N ILE A 134 -13.57 2.52 -4.98
CA ILE A 134 -14.57 3.15 -5.85
C ILE A 134 -16.01 2.90 -5.38
N ILE A 135 -16.29 1.78 -4.69
CA ILE A 135 -17.61 1.48 -4.13
C ILE A 135 -17.92 2.43 -2.98
N TYR A 136 -16.95 2.63 -2.07
CA TYR A 136 -17.09 3.55 -0.94
C TYR A 136 -17.26 5.00 -1.41
N ALA A 137 -16.43 5.45 -2.36
CA ALA A 137 -16.58 6.78 -2.95
C ALA A 137 -17.94 6.97 -3.63
N ALA A 138 -18.43 5.93 -4.32
CA ALA A 138 -19.74 5.95 -4.96
C ALA A 138 -20.89 5.98 -3.94
N GLU A 139 -20.81 5.18 -2.88
CA GLU A 139 -21.81 5.17 -1.80
C GLU A 139 -21.88 6.49 -1.05
N ALA A 140 -20.75 7.20 -0.88
CA ALA A 140 -20.70 8.48 -0.20
C ALA A 140 -20.85 9.72 -1.13
N GLY A 141 -20.87 9.52 -2.45
CA GLY A 141 -21.20 10.56 -3.41
C GLY A 141 -20.05 11.39 -3.98
N TYR A 142 -18.79 10.95 -3.84
CA TYR A 142 -17.60 11.71 -4.24
C TYR A 142 -17.15 11.42 -5.68
N MET A 143 -17.71 12.17 -6.65
CA MET A 143 -17.46 12.00 -8.09
C MET A 143 -16.00 12.20 -8.50
N ASP A 144 -15.30 13.14 -7.88
CA ASP A 144 -13.87 13.40 -8.09
C ASP A 144 -13.01 12.17 -7.76
N ILE A 145 -13.26 11.54 -6.60
CA ILE A 145 -12.58 10.31 -6.18
C ILE A 145 -12.93 9.13 -7.10
N ILE A 146 -14.19 9.04 -7.56
CA ILE A 146 -14.60 8.03 -8.55
C ILE A 146 -13.80 8.17 -9.84
N ASN A 147 -13.71 9.39 -10.40
CA ASN A 147 -12.94 9.63 -11.62
C ASN A 147 -11.47 9.27 -11.43
N TYR A 148 -10.86 9.66 -10.30
CA TYR A 148 -9.49 9.30 -9.98
C TYR A 148 -9.27 7.78 -9.98
N PHE A 149 -10.15 6.99 -9.34
CA PHE A 149 -10.00 5.53 -9.35
C PHE A 149 -10.22 4.91 -10.73
N ILE A 150 -11.09 5.48 -11.56
CA ILE A 150 -11.25 5.04 -12.96
C ILE A 150 -9.95 5.26 -13.74
N GLU A 151 -9.30 6.41 -13.57
CA GLU A 151 -7.99 6.70 -14.17
C GLU A 151 -6.89 5.75 -13.68
N LYS A 152 -6.98 5.28 -12.42
CA LYS A 152 -6.10 4.25 -11.86
C LYS A 152 -6.45 2.81 -12.30
N GLY A 153 -7.51 2.63 -13.08
CA GLY A 153 -7.88 1.33 -13.66
C GLY A 153 -8.98 0.58 -12.90
N ALA A 154 -9.70 1.22 -11.98
CA ALA A 154 -10.90 0.62 -11.40
C ALA A 154 -11.94 0.35 -12.49
N ASN A 155 -12.52 -0.85 -12.45
CA ASN A 155 -13.47 -1.35 -13.44
C ASN A 155 -14.62 -2.15 -12.82
N ASN A 156 -14.75 -2.13 -11.48
CA ASN A 156 -15.88 -2.72 -10.77
C ASN A 156 -17.13 -1.83 -10.84
N TRP A 157 -17.66 -1.67 -12.05
CA TRP A 157 -18.83 -0.83 -12.33
C TRP A 157 -20.08 -1.27 -11.55
N ASN A 158 -20.30 -2.58 -11.44
CA ASN A 158 -21.46 -3.13 -10.73
C ASN A 158 -21.43 -2.76 -9.24
N GLY A 159 -20.26 -2.88 -8.60
CA GLY A 159 -20.07 -2.47 -7.21
C GLY A 159 -20.30 -0.97 -7.03
N ALA A 160 -19.70 -0.15 -7.89
CA ALA A 160 -19.85 1.30 -7.84
C ALA A 160 -21.30 1.76 -8.06
N ILE A 161 -22.02 1.18 -9.03
CA ILE A 161 -23.45 1.46 -9.28
C ILE A 161 -24.30 1.08 -8.06
N GLY A 162 -24.05 -0.10 -7.47
CA GLY A 162 -24.76 -0.53 -6.27
C GLY A 162 -24.48 0.36 -5.06
N GLY A 163 -23.24 0.81 -4.89
CA GLY A 163 -22.85 1.78 -3.86
C GLY A 163 -23.58 3.11 -4.05
N ALA A 164 -23.47 3.72 -5.24
CA ALA A 164 -24.16 4.97 -5.56
C ALA A 164 -25.66 4.91 -5.35
N ALA A 165 -26.30 3.79 -5.73
CA ALA A 165 -27.73 3.60 -5.50
C ALA A 165 -28.08 3.44 -4.03
N LYS A 166 -27.21 2.80 -3.24
CA LYS A 166 -27.38 2.70 -1.78
C LYS A 166 -27.24 4.05 -1.09
N GLY A 167 -26.42 4.96 -1.61
CA GLY A 167 -26.29 6.34 -1.13
C GLY A 167 -27.27 7.35 -1.73
N GLY A 168 -28.08 6.94 -2.72
CA GLY A 168 -29.07 7.81 -3.37
C GLY A 168 -28.48 8.76 -4.42
N HIS A 169 -27.28 8.47 -4.93
CA HIS A 169 -26.53 9.38 -5.81
C HIS A 169 -26.85 9.17 -7.29
N MET A 170 -28.02 9.65 -7.72
CA MET A 170 -28.54 9.48 -9.08
C MET A 170 -27.59 9.95 -10.20
N ASN A 171 -26.92 11.09 -10.00
CA ASN A 171 -25.95 11.65 -10.95
C ASN A 171 -24.76 10.69 -11.18
N ILE A 172 -24.29 10.02 -10.12
CA ILE A 172 -23.21 9.04 -10.18
C ILE A 172 -23.69 7.77 -10.89
N ILE A 173 -24.91 7.31 -10.63
CA ILE A 173 -25.48 6.14 -11.32
C ILE A 173 -25.52 6.37 -12.82
N GLN A 174 -26.07 7.52 -13.25
CA GLN A 174 -26.14 7.88 -14.67
C GLN A 174 -24.74 7.92 -15.31
N PHE A 175 -23.78 8.54 -14.63
CA PHE A 175 -22.39 8.54 -15.09
C PHE A 175 -21.82 7.12 -15.23
N LEU A 176 -21.95 6.27 -14.21
CA LEU A 176 -21.40 4.91 -14.22
C LEU A 176 -22.08 4.00 -15.25
N LEU A 177 -23.37 4.20 -15.54
CA LEU A 177 -24.08 3.51 -16.63
C LEU A 177 -23.50 3.86 -18.00
N THR A 178 -22.95 5.05 -18.20
CA THR A 178 -22.23 5.37 -19.47
C THR A 178 -20.96 4.54 -19.63
N LYS A 179 -20.38 4.03 -18.53
CA LYS A 179 -19.19 3.17 -18.53
C LYS A 179 -19.55 1.69 -18.61
N ASN A 180 -20.73 1.30 -18.12
CA ASN A 180 -21.24 -0.07 -18.18
C ASN A 180 -22.75 -0.10 -18.47
N PRO A 181 -23.17 0.07 -19.74
CA PRO A 181 -24.56 0.33 -20.10
C PRO A 181 -25.54 -0.84 -19.90
N ASN A 182 -25.07 -2.04 -19.52
CA ASN A 182 -25.85 -3.27 -19.61
C ASN A 182 -26.21 -3.91 -18.25
N ASN A 183 -26.07 -3.22 -17.12
CA ASN A 183 -26.38 -3.84 -15.82
C ASN A 183 -26.89 -2.89 -14.74
N LEU A 184 -28.20 -2.63 -14.75
CA LEU A 184 -28.90 -1.82 -13.73
C LEU A 184 -29.22 -2.62 -12.45
N ASN A 185 -29.20 -3.95 -12.49
CA ASN A 185 -29.59 -4.81 -11.37
C ASN A 185 -28.87 -4.49 -10.03
N PRO A 186 -27.55 -4.21 -10.00
CA PRO A 186 -26.87 -3.80 -8.77
C PRO A 186 -27.41 -2.48 -8.21
N GLY A 187 -27.81 -1.55 -9.10
CA GLY A 187 -28.39 -0.26 -8.72
C GLY A 187 -29.76 -0.44 -8.07
N LEU A 188 -30.64 -1.26 -8.64
CA LEU A 188 -31.95 -1.55 -8.05
C LEU A 188 -31.82 -2.17 -6.64
N LEU A 189 -30.93 -3.15 -6.47
CA LEU A 189 -30.70 -3.77 -5.16
C LEU A 189 -30.10 -2.77 -4.15
N GLY A 190 -29.17 -1.92 -4.60
CA GLY A 190 -28.58 -0.87 -3.78
C GLY A 190 -29.63 0.14 -3.30
N ALA A 191 -30.47 0.61 -4.22
CA ALA A 191 -31.57 1.53 -3.94
C ALA A 191 -32.55 0.98 -2.91
N ILE A 192 -32.95 -0.29 -3.02
CA ILE A 192 -33.80 -0.96 -2.02
C ILE A 192 -33.13 -0.96 -0.64
N LYS A 193 -31.83 -1.28 -0.57
CA LYS A 193 -31.08 -1.30 0.70
C LYS A 193 -30.92 0.09 1.32
N GLY A 194 -30.78 1.12 0.50
CA GLY A 194 -30.66 2.52 0.93
C GLY A 194 -32.01 3.22 1.19
N GLY A 195 -33.12 2.63 0.74
CA GLY A 195 -34.46 3.24 0.85
C GLY A 195 -34.76 4.30 -0.23
N HIS A 196 -34.00 4.31 -1.33
CA HIS A 196 -34.09 5.30 -2.41
C HIS A 196 -35.06 4.86 -3.51
N ASN A 197 -36.36 4.96 -3.23
CA ASN A 197 -37.43 4.50 -4.13
C ASN A 197 -37.49 5.26 -5.46
N ASP A 198 -36.97 6.49 -5.49
CA ASP A 198 -36.84 7.32 -6.68
C ASP A 198 -35.91 6.71 -7.74
N ILE A 199 -34.94 5.88 -7.32
CA ILE A 199 -34.00 5.18 -8.18
C ILE A 199 -34.60 3.89 -8.79
N LEU A 200 -35.71 3.38 -8.25
CA LEU A 200 -36.32 2.14 -8.75
C LEU A 200 -37.00 2.28 -10.12
N ASN A 201 -37.23 3.51 -10.56
CA ASN A 201 -37.88 3.84 -11.83
C ASN A 201 -36.89 4.22 -12.95
N LEU A 202 -35.60 3.90 -12.78
CA LEU A 202 -34.52 4.17 -13.75
C LEU A 202 -34.65 3.33 -15.02
#